data_AF-A0A7C5BUA2-F1
#
_entry.id   AF-A0A7C5BUA2-F1
#
_cell.length_a   1.000
_cell.length_b   1.000
_cell.length_c   1.000
_cell.angle_alpha   90.00
_cell.angle_beta   90.00
_cell.angle_gamma   90.00
#
_symmetry.space_group_name_H-M   'P 1'
#
loop_
_entity.id
_entity.type
_entity.pdbx_description
1 polymer ?
#
loop_
_entity_poly.entity_id
_entity_poly.type
_entity_poly.pdbx_seq_one_letter_code
_entity_poly.pdbx_strand_id
1 'polypeptide(L)' 'MGRACRSYATTLKDAEANQRCGGNPLIIRAIGRAGGKFYSDPVISDADAQLLLAENAKSGFLDSFNVIFIKDGNL' A
#
# COMPACT_ATOMS: atom_id res chain seq x y z
N MET A 1 17.50 4.65 13.24
CA MET A 1 17.48 4.43 11.78
C MET A 1 16.08 4.74 11.28
N GLY A 2 15.87 5.82 10.50
CA GLY A 2 14.54 6.17 9.97
C GLY A 2 14.15 5.26 8.80
N ARG A 3 12.93 4.72 8.79
CA ARG A 3 12.41 3.95 7.66
C ARG A 3 11.97 4.92 6.55
N ALA A 4 12.21 4.58 5.29
CA ALA A 4 11.62 5.30 4.16
C ALA A 4 10.08 5.32 4.30
N CYS A 5 9.41 6.37 3.83
CA CYS A 5 7.95 6.50 3.98
C CYS A 5 7.14 5.56 3.07
N ARG A 6 7.78 4.82 2.16
CA ARG A 6 7.12 3.94 1.17
C ARG A 6 7.95 2.69 0.88
N SER A 7 7.30 1.61 0.48
CA SER A 7 7.92 0.38 -0.02
C SER A 7 7.23 -0.09 -1.30
N TYR A 8 7.99 -0.63 -2.24
CA TYR A 8 7.46 -1.19 -3.49
C TYR A 8 7.77 -2.68 -3.59
N ALA A 9 6.90 -3.41 -4.28
CA ALA A 9 7.08 -4.82 -4.62
C ALA A 9 6.58 -5.07 -6.04
N THR A 10 7.08 -6.11 -6.70
CA THR A 10 6.66 -6.52 -8.05
C THR A 10 5.61 -7.63 -8.04
N THR A 11 5.53 -8.38 -6.94
CA THR A 11 4.56 -9.45 -6.75
C THR A 11 3.99 -9.41 -5.34
N LEU A 12 2.85 -10.07 -5.12
CA LEU A 12 2.30 -10.28 -3.78
C LEU A 12 3.28 -11.03 -2.88
N LYS A 13 3.97 -12.04 -3.42
CA LYS A 13 4.96 -12.83 -2.67
C LYS A 13 6.13 -11.97 -2.16
N ASP A 14 6.62 -11.04 -3.00
CA ASP A 14 7.67 -10.10 -2.59
C ASP A 14 7.17 -9.13 -1.52
N ALA A 15 5.90 -8.74 -1.59
CA ALA A 15 5.27 -7.90 -0.56
C ALA A 15 5.14 -8.65 0.76
N GLU A 16 4.68 -9.92 0.75
CA GLU A 16 4.55 -10.76 1.94
C GLU A 16 5.88 -11.01 2.65
N ALA A 17 6.98 -11.11 1.90
CA ALA A 17 8.33 -11.24 2.47
C ALA A 17 8.84 -9.94 3.12
N ASN A 18 8.19 -8.81 2.87
CA ASN A 18 8.59 -7.52 3.41
C ASN A 18 8.10 -7.34 4.86
N GLN A 19 8.98 -6.88 5.75
CA GLN A 19 8.65 -6.66 7.16
C GLN A 19 7.48 -5.68 7.40
N ARG A 20 7.15 -4.83 6.43
CA ARG A 20 5.97 -3.93 6.50
C ARG A 20 4.64 -4.65 6.34
N CYS A 21 4.62 -5.84 5.74
CA CYS A 21 3.39 -6.58 5.46
C CYS A 21 2.73 -7.12 6.73
N GLY A 22 3.54 -7.53 7.72
CA GLY A 22 3.05 -8.21 8.91
C GLY A 22 2.40 -9.56 8.59
N GLY A 23 1.65 -10.12 9.55
CA GLY A 23 1.06 -11.46 9.42
C GLY A 23 -0.36 -11.52 8.86
N ASN A 24 -1.07 -10.39 8.81
CA ASN A 24 -2.45 -10.30 8.33
C ASN A 24 -2.68 -8.95 7.60
N PRO A 25 -2.14 -8.78 6.38
CA PRO A 25 -2.25 -7.53 5.65
C PRO A 25 -3.67 -7.29 5.11
N LEU A 26 -4.09 -6.03 5.09
CA LEU A 26 -5.24 -5.60 4.28
C LEU A 26 -4.81 -5.46 2.82
N ILE A 27 -5.37 -6.27 1.93
CA ILE A 27 -5.06 -6.24 0.50
C ILE A 27 -6.15 -5.45 -0.24
N ILE A 28 -5.76 -4.35 -0.88
CA ILE A 28 -6.65 -3.49 -1.66
C ILE A 28 -6.19 -3.46 -3.12
N ARG A 29 -7.14 -3.61 -4.04
CA ARG A 29 -6.89 -3.49 -5.48
C ARG A 29 -7.14 -2.04 -5.91
N ALA A 30 -6.14 -1.42 -6.54
CA ALA A 30 -6.33 -0.13 -7.18
C ALA A 30 -7.33 -0.22 -8.34
N ILE A 31 -8.17 0.80 -8.49
CA ILE A 31 -9.13 0.97 -9.59
C ILE A 31 -8.64 1.99 -10.63
N GLY A 32 -7.54 2.69 -10.34
CA GLY A 32 -6.97 3.69 -11.22
C GLY A 32 -5.65 4.27 -10.68
N ARG A 33 -5.16 5.31 -11.35
CA ARG A 33 -3.93 6.02 -10.99
C ARG A 33 -4.04 7.51 -11.31
N ALA A 34 -3.48 8.34 -10.43
CA ALA A 34 -3.41 9.80 -10.51
C ALA A 34 -1.98 10.28 -10.18
N GLY A 35 -1.75 11.59 -10.06
CA GLY A 35 -0.41 12.12 -9.74
C GLY A 35 0.39 12.58 -10.96
N GLY A 36 -0.25 13.32 -11.86
CA GLY A 36 0.40 14.00 -12.99
C GLY A 36 1.08 13.05 -13.98
N LYS A 37 2.22 13.48 -14.53
CA LYS A 37 2.96 12.78 -15.60
C LYS A 37 3.36 11.33 -15.24
N PHE A 38 3.61 11.06 -13.96
CA PHE A 38 4.19 9.80 -13.50
C PHE A 38 3.17 8.83 -12.91
N TYR A 39 1.91 9.25 -12.77
CA TYR A 39 0.83 8.43 -12.25
C TYR A 39 1.18 7.70 -10.93
N SER A 40 1.78 8.44 -9.98
CA SER A 40 2.35 7.89 -8.74
C SER A 40 1.33 7.51 -7.67
N ASP A 41 0.07 7.92 -7.85
CA ASP A 41 -0.93 7.88 -6.79
C ASP A 41 -2.00 6.83 -7.15
N PRO A 42 -2.00 5.64 -6.53
CA PRO A 42 -3.04 4.65 -6.79
C PRO A 42 -4.38 5.16 -6.27
N VAL A 43 -5.41 5.00 -7.09
CA VAL A 43 -6.79 5.33 -6.73
C VAL A 43 -7.49 4.03 -6.33
N ILE A 44 -8.19 4.05 -5.20
CA ILE A 44 -8.97 2.93 -4.67
C ILE A 44 -10.45 3.27 -4.65
N SER A 45 -11.32 2.28 -4.51
CA SER A 45 -12.76 2.52 -4.38
C SER A 45 -13.11 3.18 -3.04
N ASP A 46 -14.25 3.87 -2.97
CA ASP A 46 -14.74 4.45 -1.72
C ASP A 46 -14.94 3.38 -0.63
N ALA A 47 -15.40 2.18 -1.03
CA ALA A 47 -15.58 1.06 -0.12
C ALA A 47 -14.24 0.59 0.48
N ASP A 48 -13.20 0.46 -0.35
CA ASP A 48 -11.86 0.09 0.11
C ASP A 48 -11.22 1.20 0.96
N ALA A 49 -11.49 2.47 0.64
CA ALA A 49 -11.04 3.60 1.45
C ALA A 49 -11.65 3.57 2.86
N GLN A 50 -12.93 3.19 2.98
CA GLN A 50 -13.57 3.02 4.28
C GLN A 50 -12.95 1.87 5.08
N LEU A 51 -12.68 0.73 4.44
CA LEU A 51 -11.98 -0.40 5.08
C LEU A 51 -10.58 0.00 5.55
N LEU A 52 -9.83 0.72 4.71
CA LEU A 52 -8.50 1.23 5.00
C LEU A 52 -8.51 2.15 6.22
N LEU A 53 -9.43 3.11 6.27
CA LEU A 53 -9.55 4.05 7.40
C LEU A 53 -9.99 3.34 8.68
N ALA A 54 -10.94 2.40 8.58
CA ALA A 54 -11.41 1.63 9.72
C ALA A 54 -10.30 0.75 10.32
N GLU A 55 -9.45 0.15 9.48
CA GLU A 55 -8.32 -0.65 9.96
C GLU A 55 -7.17 0.22 10.49
N ASN A 56 -6.90 1.36 9.85
CA ASN A 56 -5.90 2.30 10.34
C ASN A 56 -6.27 2.86 11.72
N ALA A 57 -7.56 3.11 11.98
CA ALA A 57 -8.02 3.57 13.29
C ALA A 57 -7.73 2.56 14.42
N LYS A 58 -7.61 1.25 14.11
CA LYS A 58 -7.30 0.20 15.08
C LYS A 58 -5.81 -0.02 15.26
N SER A 59 -5.06 -0.01 14.16
CA SER A 59 -3.66 -0.46 14.14
C SER A 59 -2.61 0.65 13.97
N GLY A 60 -3.00 1.85 13.51
CA GLY A 60 -2.09 2.96 13.22
C GLY A 60 -1.08 2.66 12.12
N PHE A 61 -1.39 1.74 11.20
CA PHE A 61 -0.43 1.24 10.22
C PHE A 61 0.06 2.33 9.24
N LEU A 62 -0.75 3.36 8.95
CA LEU A 62 -0.36 4.48 8.10
C LEU A 62 0.72 5.35 8.76
N ASP A 63 0.62 5.60 10.06
CA ASP A 63 1.60 6.40 10.81
C ASP A 63 2.97 5.70 10.88
N SER A 64 2.95 4.36 10.87
CA SER A 64 4.15 3.51 10.82
C SER A 64 4.67 3.26 9.41
N PHE A 65 4.00 3.79 8.38
CA PHE A 65 4.27 3.52 6.97
C PHE A 65 4.28 2.02 6.63
N ASN A 66 3.43 1.21 7.26
CA ASN A 66 3.28 -0.22 6.97
C ASN A 66 2.41 -0.41 5.73
N VAL A 67 2.88 0.13 4.61
CA VAL A 67 2.21 0.13 3.31
C VAL A 67 3.20 -0.31 2.26
N ILE A 68 2.76 -1.21 1.38
CA ILE A 68 3.55 -1.70 0.25
C ILE A 68 2.73 -1.50 -1.02
N PHE A 69 3.31 -0.78 -1.98
CA PHE A 69 2.72 -0.63 -3.30
C PHE A 69 3.22 -1.75 -4.20
N ILE A 70 2.31 -2.60 -4.67
CA ILE A 70 2.63 -3.60 -5.67
C ILE A 70 2.39 -2.97 -7.04
N LYS A 71 3.41 -3.00 -7.89
CA LYS A 71 3.33 -2.50 -9.27
C LYS A 71 4.04 -3.47 -10.20
N ASP A 72 3.65 -3.47 -11.47
CA ASP A 72 4.39 -4.23 -12.47
C ASP A 72 5.85 -3.77 -12.57
N GLY A 73 6.74 -4.72 -12.87
CA GLY A 73 8.17 -4.49 -13.04
C GLY A 73 8.52 -3.66 -14.28
N ASN A 74 7.60 -3.57 -15.24
CA ASN A 74 7.76 -2.79 -16.46
C ASN A 74 7.31 -1.34 -16.20
N LEU A 75 8.25 -0.49 -15.78
CA LEU A 75 8.14 0.97 -15.89
C LEU A 75 9.22 1.50 -16.82
#